data_AF-A0AAP0NSU0-F1
#
_entry.id   AF-A0AAP0NSU0-F1
#
_cell.length_a   1.000
_cell.length_b   1.000
_cell.length_c   1.000
_cell.angle_alpha   90.00
_cell.angle_beta   90.00
_cell.angle_gamma   90.00
#
_symmetry.space_group_name_H-M   'P 1'
#
loop_
_entity.id
_entity.type
_entity.pdbx_description
1 polymer ?
#
loop_
_entity_poly.entity_id
_entity_poly.type
_entity_poly.pdbx_seq_one_letter_code
_entity_poly.pdbx_strand_id
1 'polypeptide(L)'
;MTKLEYLKLSSNQLVGSIPQSIGQLKSLVSLHLSTNKLTGPIPTTIGDMSSLSSLYLRENQINGSIPDELWKLTQLEELDLSSNHLSRDLPNSYCSMYSLSFFNLSKNKIKSPFLPNGILPYRPRVLLNNGECVEASEVNKRKPKTLIIFVLATTLSVFVLTGVLLCRWNSRKARTNQGSTKHGNIFSIWNYDGQIAYEDIIRETEDFDIKYCIGVGGYESVYRALLPSGKVVALKKFHNWERENLTFERSFTTEIQVLTKIRHRNIVKLYGFCCHTRCAFLVYEYLEKGSLFVVLAE
;
A
#
# COMPACT_ATOMS: atom_id res chain seq x y z
N MET A 1 2.70 -24.13 26.03
CA MET A 1 2.37 -22.97 25.15
C MET A 1 0.96 -23.16 24.63
N THR A 2 0.08 -22.19 24.87
CA THR A 2 -1.32 -22.22 24.42
C THR A 2 -1.39 -21.95 22.92
N LYS A 3 -1.86 -22.93 22.14
CA LYS A 3 -2.02 -22.88 20.67
C LYS A 3 -3.27 -22.11 20.22
N LEU A 4 -3.76 -21.19 21.04
CA LEU A 4 -5.00 -20.49 20.72
C LEU A 4 -4.72 -19.47 19.62
N GLU A 5 -5.30 -19.68 18.44
CA GLU A 5 -5.12 -18.82 17.25
C GLU A 5 -6.30 -17.85 17.07
N TYR A 6 -7.50 -18.25 17.48
CA TYR A 6 -8.72 -17.46 17.32
C TYR A 6 -9.48 -17.38 18.64
N LEU A 7 -9.74 -16.16 19.11
CA LEU A 7 -10.59 -15.91 20.28
C LEU A 7 -11.72 -14.97 19.90
N LYS A 8 -12.93 -15.52 19.80
CA LYS A 8 -14.14 -14.78 19.43
C LYS A 8 -15.12 -14.73 20.59
N LEU A 9 -15.22 -13.56 21.22
CA LEU A 9 -16.09 -13.28 22.35
C LEU A 9 -16.95 -12.02 22.11
N SER A 10 -17.10 -11.59 20.86
CA SER A 10 -17.97 -10.46 20.53
C SER A 10 -19.42 -10.72 20.92
N SER A 11 -20.19 -9.64 21.15
CA SER A 11 -21.63 -9.68 21.45
C SER A 11 -21.96 -10.44 22.74
N ASN A 12 -21.20 -10.16 23.80
CA ASN A 12 -21.43 -10.72 25.13
C ASN A 12 -21.66 -9.59 26.16
N GLN A 13 -21.74 -9.97 27.43
CA GLN A 13 -21.90 -9.05 28.56
C GLN A 13 -20.62 -8.97 29.42
N LEU A 14 -19.44 -9.19 28.81
CA LEU A 14 -18.17 -9.17 29.52
C LEU A 14 -17.90 -7.78 30.10
N VAL A 15 -17.49 -7.74 31.37
CA VAL A 15 -17.20 -6.52 32.14
C VAL A 15 -15.77 -6.54 32.64
N GLY A 16 -15.29 -5.39 33.10
CA GLY A 16 -13.91 -5.23 33.59
C GLY A 16 -12.93 -4.94 32.46
N SER A 17 -11.64 -4.95 32.79
CA SER A 17 -10.57 -4.62 31.84
C SER A 17 -10.04 -5.82 31.09
N ILE A 18 -9.44 -5.56 29.91
CA ILE A 18 -8.66 -6.57 29.20
C ILE A 18 -7.39 -6.84 30.05
N PRO A 19 -7.16 -8.08 30.51
CA PRO A 19 -6.07 -8.37 31.43
C PRO A 19 -4.72 -8.31 30.74
N GLN A 20 -3.67 -7.91 31.46
CA GLN A 20 -2.28 -7.89 30.94
C GLN A 20 -1.80 -9.28 30.48
N SER A 21 -2.39 -10.36 30.99
CA SER A 21 -2.04 -11.73 30.58
C SER A 21 -2.44 -12.06 29.14
N ILE A 22 -3.29 -11.24 28.49
CA ILE A 22 -3.66 -11.45 27.08
C ILE A 22 -2.43 -11.52 26.16
N GLY A 23 -1.38 -10.74 26.48
CA GLY A 23 -0.11 -10.73 25.74
C GLY A 23 0.68 -12.03 25.78
N GLN A 24 0.30 -13.00 26.61
CA GLN A 24 0.90 -14.34 26.65
C GLN A 24 0.42 -15.23 25.49
N LEU A 25 -0.67 -14.84 24.81
CA LEU A 25 -1.23 -15.58 23.67
C LEU A 25 -0.45 -15.27 22.38
N LYS A 26 0.83 -15.68 22.34
CA LYS A 26 1.75 -15.37 21.23
C LYS A 26 1.32 -15.94 19.87
N SER A 27 0.55 -17.02 19.87
CA SER A 27 0.02 -17.66 18.65
C SER A 27 -1.32 -17.09 18.19
N LEU A 28 -1.91 -16.14 18.93
CA LEU A 28 -3.22 -15.60 18.59
C LEU A 28 -3.12 -14.74 17.33
N VAL A 29 -3.89 -15.12 16.32
CA VAL A 29 -4.01 -14.43 15.03
C VAL A 29 -5.17 -13.44 15.05
N SER A 30 -6.25 -13.75 15.78
CA SER A 30 -7.48 -12.98 15.74
C SER A 30 -8.14 -12.89 17.11
N LEU A 31 -8.37 -11.64 17.56
CA LEU A 31 -9.01 -11.31 18.83
C LEU A 31 -10.26 -10.45 18.58
N HIS A 32 -11.44 -11.03 18.83
CA HIS A 32 -12.72 -10.36 18.67
C HIS A 32 -13.40 -10.20 20.03
N LEU A 33 -13.48 -8.97 20.52
CA LEU A 33 -14.12 -8.59 21.79
C LEU A 33 -15.20 -7.51 21.62
N SER A 34 -15.66 -7.27 20.39
CA SER A 34 -16.61 -6.20 20.09
C SER A 34 -17.96 -6.35 20.77
N THR A 35 -18.67 -5.26 21.01
CA THR A 35 -20.03 -5.27 21.57
C THR A 35 -20.06 -6.00 22.92
N ASN A 36 -19.32 -5.46 23.87
CA ASN A 36 -19.24 -5.90 25.26
C ASN A 36 -19.31 -4.67 26.20
N LYS A 37 -19.07 -4.87 27.50
CA LYS A 37 -19.02 -3.80 28.52
C LYS A 37 -17.60 -3.67 29.11
N LEU A 38 -16.57 -3.92 28.30
CA LEU A 38 -15.18 -3.85 28.75
C LEU A 38 -14.78 -2.39 29.03
N THR A 39 -14.05 -2.18 30.12
CA THR A 39 -13.60 -0.88 30.62
C THR A 39 -12.08 -0.81 30.78
N GLY A 40 -11.53 0.35 31.13
CA GLY A 40 -10.09 0.51 31.33
C GLY A 40 -9.30 0.62 30.02
N PRO A 41 -7.96 0.69 30.09
CA PRO A 41 -7.10 0.88 28.92
C PRO A 41 -6.83 -0.41 28.16
N ILE A 42 -6.41 -0.26 26.89
CA ILE A 42 -5.79 -1.35 26.13
C ILE A 42 -4.45 -1.69 26.80
N PRO A 43 -4.18 -2.95 27.18
CA PRO A 43 -2.95 -3.33 27.86
C PRO A 43 -1.74 -3.19 26.93
N THR A 44 -0.61 -2.69 27.45
CA THR A 44 0.63 -2.55 26.67
C THR A 44 1.18 -3.90 26.20
N THR A 45 0.86 -4.99 26.91
CA THR A 45 1.20 -6.37 26.52
C THR A 45 0.50 -6.85 25.25
N ILE A 46 -0.38 -6.04 24.64
CA ILE A 46 -0.95 -6.38 23.32
C ILE A 46 0.11 -6.35 22.21
N GLY A 47 1.11 -5.47 22.30
CA GLY A 47 2.20 -5.38 21.32
C GLY A 47 3.15 -6.58 21.34
N ASP A 48 2.95 -7.45 22.31
CA ASP A 48 3.70 -8.65 22.57
C ASP A 48 3.14 -9.84 21.77
N MET A 49 1.97 -9.70 21.15
CA MET A 49 1.25 -10.73 20.40
C MET A 49 1.65 -10.72 18.92
N SER A 50 2.88 -11.16 18.62
CA SER A 50 3.51 -11.03 17.29
C SER A 50 2.76 -11.66 16.11
N SER A 51 1.85 -12.61 16.34
CA SER A 51 1.04 -13.25 15.31
C SER A 51 -0.31 -12.56 15.05
N LEU A 52 -0.66 -11.54 15.86
CA LEU A 52 -1.97 -10.90 15.80
C LEU A 52 -2.13 -10.12 14.49
N SER A 53 -3.17 -10.49 13.74
CA SER A 53 -3.52 -9.92 12.44
C SER A 53 -4.84 -9.14 12.49
N SER A 54 -5.81 -9.58 13.30
CA SER A 54 -7.08 -8.88 13.48
C SER A 54 -7.37 -8.58 14.95
N LEU A 55 -7.65 -7.31 15.26
CA LEU A 55 -8.06 -6.85 16.58
C LEU A 55 -9.36 -6.03 16.52
N TYR A 56 -10.43 -6.58 17.09
CA TYR A 56 -11.75 -5.96 17.10
C TYR A 56 -12.21 -5.67 18.53
N LEU A 57 -12.21 -4.40 18.91
CA LEU A 57 -12.63 -3.90 20.24
C LEU A 57 -13.82 -2.92 20.16
N ARG A 58 -14.42 -2.78 18.98
CA ARG A 58 -15.57 -1.91 18.72
C ARG A 58 -16.69 -2.03 19.75
N GLU A 59 -17.39 -0.94 20.06
CA GLU A 59 -18.58 -0.92 20.92
C GLU A 59 -18.30 -1.50 22.32
N ASN A 60 -17.39 -0.83 23.04
CA ASN A 60 -17.07 -1.08 24.44
C ASN A 60 -16.97 0.26 25.20
N GLN A 61 -16.49 0.23 26.44
CA GLN A 61 -16.26 1.40 27.29
C GLN A 61 -14.75 1.59 27.56
N ILE A 62 -13.89 1.15 26.64
CA ILE A 62 -12.43 1.22 26.76
C ILE A 62 -12.00 2.69 26.75
N ASN A 63 -11.07 3.06 27.63
CA ASN A 63 -10.63 4.44 27.85
C ASN A 63 -9.10 4.57 27.82
N GLY A 64 -8.57 5.76 28.09
CA GLY A 64 -7.13 6.03 28.01
C GLY A 64 -6.64 6.25 26.58
N SER A 65 -5.33 6.09 26.36
CA SER A 65 -4.68 6.21 25.06
C SER A 65 -4.45 4.84 24.42
N ILE A 66 -4.26 4.82 23.09
CA ILE A 66 -3.78 3.62 22.39
C ILE A 66 -2.29 3.44 22.75
N PRO A 67 -1.86 2.28 23.27
CA PRO A 67 -0.47 2.06 23.69
C PRO A 67 0.47 2.03 22.49
N ASP A 68 1.67 2.59 22.64
CA ASP A 68 2.67 2.65 21.55
C ASP A 68 3.10 1.24 21.09
N GLU A 69 3.03 0.27 21.99
CA GLU A 69 3.33 -1.13 21.73
C GLU A 69 2.42 -1.73 20.66
N LEU A 70 1.18 -1.27 20.53
CA LEU A 70 0.25 -1.78 19.51
C LEU A 70 0.76 -1.49 18.08
N TRP A 71 1.48 -0.38 17.89
CA TRP A 71 2.06 -0.01 16.59
C TRP A 71 3.27 -0.87 16.20
N LYS A 72 3.79 -1.70 17.11
CA LYS A 72 4.90 -2.65 16.83
C LYS A 72 4.42 -3.93 16.16
N LEU A 73 3.10 -4.18 16.09
CA LEU A 73 2.52 -5.37 15.50
C LEU A 73 2.57 -5.31 13.97
N THR A 74 3.64 -5.83 13.38
CA THR A 74 3.87 -5.78 11.93
C THR A 74 2.93 -6.66 11.10
N GLN A 75 2.24 -7.61 11.72
CA GLN A 75 1.27 -8.50 11.08
C GLN A 75 -0.17 -8.00 11.20
N LEU A 76 -0.41 -6.88 11.92
CA LEU A 76 -1.76 -6.37 12.13
C LEU A 76 -2.30 -5.76 10.83
N GLU A 77 -3.38 -6.35 10.33
CA GLU A 77 -4.06 -5.96 9.09
C GLU A 77 -5.37 -5.24 9.39
N GLU A 78 -6.10 -5.66 10.43
CA GLU A 78 -7.42 -5.14 10.76
C GLU A 78 -7.49 -4.65 12.21
N LEU A 79 -7.87 -3.39 12.38
CA LEU A 79 -7.99 -2.75 13.68
C LEU A 79 -9.28 -1.93 13.79
N ASP A 80 -10.24 -2.42 14.57
CA ASP A 80 -11.46 -1.66 14.92
C ASP A 80 -11.51 -1.32 16.40
N LEU A 81 -11.29 -0.05 16.72
CA LEU A 81 -11.41 0.52 18.07
C LEU A 81 -12.61 1.46 18.18
N SER A 82 -13.51 1.49 17.19
CA SER A 82 -14.58 2.47 17.13
C SER A 82 -15.59 2.35 18.25
N SER A 83 -16.32 3.44 18.52
CA SER A 83 -17.36 3.48 19.56
C SER A 83 -16.83 3.08 20.95
N ASN A 84 -15.82 3.81 21.41
CA ASN A 84 -15.18 3.66 22.73
C ASN A 84 -14.96 5.05 23.36
N HIS A 85 -14.21 5.13 24.46
CA HIS A 85 -13.85 6.36 25.16
C HIS A 85 -12.35 6.69 25.05
N LEU A 86 -11.67 6.21 24.01
CA LEU A 86 -10.24 6.47 23.78
C LEU A 86 -9.99 7.96 23.57
N SER A 87 -8.89 8.46 24.11
CA SER A 87 -8.53 9.88 24.12
C SER A 87 -7.01 10.04 23.94
N ARG A 88 -6.57 11.28 23.63
CA ARG A 88 -5.18 11.66 23.27
C ARG A 88 -4.81 11.39 21.81
N ASP A 89 -3.88 12.18 21.30
CA ASP A 89 -3.45 12.19 19.90
C ASP A 89 -2.69 10.91 19.54
N LEU A 90 -2.76 10.49 18.27
CA LEU A 90 -2.01 9.34 17.78
C LEU A 90 -0.50 9.68 17.68
N PRO A 91 0.40 8.79 18.14
CA PRO A 91 1.85 9.03 18.09
C PRO A 91 2.36 8.93 16.65
N ASN A 92 3.33 9.75 16.21
CA ASN A 92 3.87 9.68 14.83
C ASN A 92 4.25 8.26 14.34
N SER A 93 4.52 7.32 15.27
CA SER A 93 4.76 5.89 15.04
C SER A 93 3.59 5.10 14.43
N TYR A 94 2.34 5.58 14.37
CA TYR A 94 1.29 4.85 13.62
C TYR A 94 1.54 4.85 12.10
N CYS A 95 2.33 5.79 11.58
CA CYS A 95 2.65 5.90 10.15
C CYS A 95 3.58 4.78 9.63
N SER A 96 4.13 3.93 10.49
CA SER A 96 4.96 2.78 10.09
C SER A 96 4.19 1.47 9.94
N MET A 97 2.86 1.47 10.07
CA MET A 97 2.04 0.26 9.87
C MET A 97 1.72 0.05 8.39
N TYR A 98 2.63 -0.63 7.69
CA TYR A 98 2.48 -0.95 6.27
C TYR A 98 1.44 -2.05 5.97
N SER A 99 1.03 -2.82 6.98
CA SER A 99 0.15 -3.98 6.81
C SER A 99 -1.33 -3.69 7.04
N LEU A 100 -1.68 -2.54 7.66
CA LEU A 100 -3.07 -2.22 7.97
C LEU A 100 -3.88 -1.99 6.69
N SER A 101 -4.89 -2.81 6.47
CA SER A 101 -5.91 -2.65 5.41
C SER A 101 -7.16 -1.95 5.94
N PHE A 102 -7.49 -2.17 7.21
CA PHE A 102 -8.65 -1.58 7.87
C PHE A 102 -8.29 -0.95 9.21
N PHE A 103 -8.61 0.33 9.39
CA PHE A 103 -8.32 1.06 10.62
C PHE A 103 -9.46 2.00 11.01
N ASN A 104 -10.16 1.67 12.09
CA ASN A 104 -11.32 2.44 12.51
C ASN A 104 -11.19 2.92 13.96
N LEU A 105 -11.11 4.23 14.13
CA LEU A 105 -11.09 4.92 15.42
C LEU A 105 -12.34 5.78 15.66
N SER A 106 -13.31 5.77 14.74
CA SER A 106 -14.49 6.63 14.80
C SER A 106 -15.27 6.48 16.12
N LYS A 107 -16.03 7.51 16.50
CA LYS A 107 -16.83 7.53 17.74
C LYS A 107 -16.00 7.28 19.02
N ASN A 108 -14.83 7.92 19.11
CA ASN A 108 -13.98 8.06 20.29
C ASN A 108 -13.80 9.55 20.67
N LYS A 109 -12.94 9.85 21.65
CA LYS A 109 -12.57 11.21 22.11
C LYS A 109 -11.17 11.64 21.60
N ILE A 110 -10.67 11.00 20.55
CA ILE A 110 -9.36 11.30 19.95
C ILE A 110 -9.46 12.65 19.23
N LYS A 111 -8.60 13.59 19.62
CA LYS A 111 -8.38 14.86 18.93
C LYS A 111 -7.31 14.56 17.88
N SER A 112 -7.57 14.88 16.62
CA SER A 112 -6.59 14.66 15.55
C SER A 112 -5.77 15.93 15.36
N PRO A 113 -4.44 15.91 15.47
CA PRO A 113 -3.62 16.74 14.63
C PRO A 113 -3.27 15.90 13.39
N PHE A 114 -3.66 16.40 12.22
CA PHE A 114 -3.10 16.09 10.89
C PHE A 114 -2.38 14.74 10.75
N LEU A 115 -2.99 13.82 10.00
CA LEU A 115 -2.24 12.76 9.33
C LEU A 115 -1.03 13.42 8.63
N PRO A 116 0.23 13.09 8.96
CA PRO A 116 1.35 13.50 8.13
C PRO A 116 1.06 12.98 6.73
N ASN A 117 1.25 13.84 5.72
CA ASN A 117 1.22 13.47 4.31
C ASN A 117 2.43 12.55 3.98
N GLY A 118 2.51 11.41 4.65
CA GLY A 118 3.44 10.32 4.44
C GLY A 118 2.66 9.16 3.87
N ILE A 119 3.03 8.79 2.65
CA ILE A 119 2.43 7.76 1.81
C ILE A 119 2.42 6.43 2.57
N LEU A 120 1.24 5.99 3.02
CA LEU A 120 1.02 4.58 3.31
C LEU A 120 0.89 3.86 1.95
N PRO A 121 1.76 2.90 1.62
CA PRO A 121 1.73 2.21 0.32
C PRO A 121 0.47 1.35 0.13
N TYR A 122 -0.18 0.96 1.22
CA TYR A 122 -1.53 0.43 1.25
C TYR A 122 -2.46 1.55 1.68
N ARG A 123 -3.51 1.84 0.90
CA ARG A 123 -4.55 2.82 1.25
C ARG A 123 -5.46 2.17 2.31
N PRO A 124 -5.22 2.35 3.62
CA PRO A 124 -6.08 1.70 4.59
C PRO A 124 -7.43 2.44 4.53
N ARG A 125 -8.53 1.72 4.69
CA ARG A 125 -9.78 2.40 4.99
C ARG A 125 -9.68 2.96 6.41
N VAL A 126 -9.38 4.25 6.52
CA VAL A 126 -9.24 4.95 7.81
C VAL A 126 -10.53 5.68 8.15
N LEU A 127 -11.12 5.35 9.29
CA LEU A 127 -12.34 5.99 9.80
C LEU A 127 -12.04 6.71 11.12
N LEU A 128 -12.21 8.05 11.15
CA LEU A 128 -11.91 8.90 12.32
C LEU A 128 -13.19 9.56 12.87
N ASN A 129 -13.06 10.20 14.05
CA ASN A 129 -14.18 10.78 14.81
C ASN A 129 -14.96 11.90 14.09
N ASN A 130 -14.34 12.56 13.12
CA ASN A 130 -14.94 13.72 12.44
C ASN A 130 -15.91 13.34 11.32
N GLY A 131 -16.25 12.06 11.14
CA GLY A 131 -17.16 11.63 10.07
C GLY A 131 -16.56 11.73 8.66
N GLU A 132 -15.32 12.20 8.54
CA GLU A 132 -14.56 12.14 7.30
C GLU A 132 -14.04 10.71 7.10
N CYS A 133 -14.67 9.98 6.18
CA CYS A 133 -13.97 8.93 5.44
C CYS A 133 -12.86 9.63 4.66
N VAL A 134 -11.64 9.64 5.19
CA VAL A 134 -10.49 10.04 4.39
C VAL A 134 -10.11 8.83 3.55
N GLU A 135 -10.74 8.70 2.39
CA GLU A 135 -9.99 8.16 1.27
C GLU A 135 -8.88 9.16 0.98
N ALA A 136 -7.63 8.70 0.93
CA ALA A 136 -6.53 9.54 0.47
C ALA A 136 -6.78 9.89 -1.01
N SER A 137 -7.50 10.98 -1.22
CA SER A 137 -7.86 11.58 -2.50
C SER A 137 -7.55 13.08 -2.46
N GLU A 138 -7.05 13.57 -3.58
CA GLU A 138 -6.32 14.81 -3.81
C GLU A 138 -6.85 16.08 -3.12
N VAL A 139 -5.95 16.76 -2.38
CA VAL A 139 -6.18 18.17 -2.02
C VAL A 139 -5.96 19.04 -3.27
N ASN A 140 -7.09 19.46 -3.84
CA ASN A 140 -7.19 20.54 -4.80
C ASN A 140 -6.72 21.87 -4.15
N LYS A 141 -5.49 22.30 -4.45
CA LYS A 141 -4.92 23.55 -3.92
C LYS A 141 -5.52 24.76 -4.63
N ARG A 142 -6.59 25.34 -4.09
CA ARG A 142 -6.92 26.75 -4.38
C ARG A 142 -5.99 27.66 -3.58
N LYS A 143 -4.85 28.05 -4.16
CA LYS A 143 -3.99 29.13 -3.65
C LYS A 143 -4.58 30.51 -4.04
N PRO A 144 -4.38 31.57 -3.23
CA PRO A 144 -4.84 32.92 -3.57
C PRO A 144 -4.09 33.43 -4.81
N LYS A 145 -4.85 33.88 -5.83
CA LYS A 145 -4.36 34.19 -7.19
C LYS A 145 -3.34 35.34 -7.28
N THR A 146 -3.10 36.08 -6.20
CA THR A 146 -2.22 37.27 -6.19
C THR A 146 -0.75 36.95 -5.88
N LEU A 147 -0.44 35.86 -5.15
CA LEU A 147 0.96 35.49 -4.87
C LEU A 147 1.65 34.77 -6.04
N ILE A 148 0.88 34.12 -6.91
CA ILE A 148 1.38 33.29 -8.02
C ILE A 148 2.04 34.15 -9.12
N ILE A 149 1.54 35.37 -9.35
CA ILE A 149 2.05 36.25 -10.42
C ILE A 149 3.48 36.73 -10.13
N PHE A 150 3.78 37.08 -8.87
CA PHE A 150 5.14 37.50 -8.47
C PHE A 150 6.15 36.35 -8.45
N VAL A 151 5.70 35.14 -8.09
CA VAL A 151 6.55 33.94 -8.12
C VAL A 151 6.82 33.49 -9.56
N LEU A 152 5.84 33.55 -10.46
CA LEU A 152 6.05 33.20 -11.87
C LEU A 152 7.01 34.17 -12.59
N ALA A 153 6.93 35.46 -12.31
CA ALA A 153 7.83 36.45 -12.92
C ALA A 153 9.30 36.29 -12.47
N THR A 154 9.52 35.97 -11.19
CA THR A 154 10.87 35.77 -10.63
C THR A 154 11.46 34.41 -11.01
N THR A 155 10.64 33.37 -11.13
CA THR A 155 11.11 32.06 -11.62
C THR A 155 11.44 32.09 -13.11
N LEU A 156 10.68 32.81 -13.94
CA LEU A 156 10.94 32.92 -15.38
C LEU A 156 12.28 33.63 -15.66
N SER A 157 12.61 34.69 -14.91
CA SER A 157 13.90 35.40 -15.07
C SER A 157 15.09 34.55 -14.63
N VAL A 158 14.93 33.74 -13.57
CA VAL A 158 15.95 32.77 -13.13
C VAL A 158 16.10 31.63 -14.13
N PHE A 159 15.00 31.13 -14.72
CA PHE A 159 15.05 30.08 -15.75
C PHE A 159 15.74 30.54 -17.04
N VAL A 160 15.56 31.80 -17.44
CA VAL A 160 16.26 32.37 -18.60
C VAL A 160 17.76 32.54 -18.30
N LEU A 161 18.12 33.06 -17.13
CA LEU A 161 19.53 33.22 -16.74
C LEU A 161 20.25 31.86 -16.60
N THR A 162 19.60 30.89 -15.98
CA THR A 162 20.14 29.52 -15.84
C THR A 162 20.19 28.79 -17.18
N GLY A 163 19.21 28.99 -18.07
CA GLY A 163 19.23 28.46 -19.44
C GLY A 163 20.37 29.01 -20.28
N VAL A 164 20.66 30.31 -20.20
CA VAL A 164 21.81 30.93 -20.88
C VAL A 164 23.14 30.40 -20.33
N LEU A 165 23.25 30.21 -19.01
CA LEU A 165 24.43 29.63 -18.38
C LEU A 165 24.61 28.14 -18.73
N LEU A 166 23.52 27.37 -18.81
CA LEU A 166 23.52 25.95 -19.21
C LEU A 166 23.84 25.77 -20.70
N CYS A 167 23.36 26.65 -21.58
CA CYS A 167 23.77 26.66 -22.98
C CYS A 167 25.26 26.97 -23.13
N ARG A 168 25.80 27.91 -22.35
CA ARG A 168 27.25 28.20 -22.33
C ARG A 168 28.05 27.05 -21.70
N TRP A 169 27.48 26.30 -20.76
CA TRP A 169 28.07 25.09 -20.18
C TRP A 169 28.07 23.94 -21.20
N ASN A 170 26.95 23.66 -21.87
CA ASN A 170 26.85 22.55 -22.82
C ASN A 170 27.78 22.76 -24.03
N SER A 171 27.92 23.99 -24.51
CA SER A 171 28.93 24.32 -25.53
C SER A 171 30.38 24.13 -25.06
N ARG A 172 30.63 24.15 -23.73
CA ARG A 172 31.94 23.83 -23.13
C ARG A 172 32.10 22.34 -22.80
N LYS A 173 31.02 21.63 -22.46
CA LYS A 173 31.00 20.19 -22.10
C LYS A 173 30.95 19.25 -23.31
N ALA A 174 30.50 19.72 -24.47
CA ALA A 174 30.56 18.97 -25.74
C ALA A 174 31.99 18.66 -26.23
N ARG A 175 33.03 19.10 -25.51
CA ARG A 175 34.44 18.76 -25.76
C ARG A 175 35.07 17.82 -24.71
N THR A 176 34.34 17.33 -23.72
CA THR A 176 34.93 16.48 -22.67
C THR A 176 33.98 15.39 -22.17
N ASN A 177 34.35 14.15 -22.50
CA ASN A 177 34.06 12.89 -21.82
C ASN A 177 32.76 12.13 -22.16
N GLN A 178 32.89 11.38 -23.25
CA GLN A 178 32.61 9.94 -23.34
C GLN A 178 33.01 9.21 -22.03
N GLY A 179 32.12 8.39 -21.44
CA GLY A 179 32.44 7.63 -20.23
C GLY A 179 31.29 6.79 -19.65
N SER A 180 31.30 5.50 -19.99
CA SER A 180 30.47 4.39 -19.48
C SER A 180 30.26 4.35 -17.96
N THR A 181 29.10 3.86 -17.51
CA THR A 181 29.07 2.84 -16.43
C THR A 181 28.10 1.71 -16.76
N LYS A 182 28.67 0.50 -16.85
CA LYS A 182 28.02 -0.81 -16.89
C LYS A 182 27.41 -1.14 -15.52
N HIS A 183 26.29 -1.88 -15.54
CA HIS A 183 25.72 -2.66 -14.43
C HIS A 183 25.26 -1.88 -13.19
N GLY A 184 24.14 -1.16 -13.32
CA GLY A 184 23.25 -0.83 -12.21
C GLY A 184 21.97 -1.66 -12.31
N ASN A 185 21.60 -2.36 -11.25
CA ASN A 185 20.42 -3.22 -11.19
C ASN A 185 19.16 -2.39 -11.52
N ILE A 186 18.50 -2.68 -12.65
CA ILE A 186 17.49 -1.80 -13.28
C ILE A 186 16.30 -1.47 -12.36
N PHE A 187 16.04 -2.29 -11.35
CA PHE A 187 15.02 -2.09 -10.33
C PHE A 187 15.39 -1.07 -9.24
N SER A 188 16.65 -0.59 -9.20
CA SER A 188 17.03 0.51 -8.30
C SER A 188 16.60 1.89 -8.82
N ILE A 189 16.22 1.99 -10.10
CA ILE A 189 15.65 3.21 -10.72
C ILE A 189 14.12 3.21 -10.59
N TRP A 190 13.52 2.03 -10.40
CA TRP A 190 12.11 1.87 -10.12
C TRP A 190 11.92 2.11 -8.63
N ASN A 191 11.79 3.39 -8.24
CA ASN A 191 11.53 3.77 -6.86
C ASN A 191 10.39 2.91 -6.29
N TYR A 192 10.55 2.51 -5.02
CA TYR A 192 9.62 1.69 -4.24
C TYR A 192 8.15 2.18 -4.26
N ASP A 193 7.89 3.40 -4.75
CA ASP A 193 6.59 4.05 -4.78
C ASP A 193 5.71 3.67 -5.99
N GLY A 194 6.16 2.87 -6.96
CA GLY A 194 5.32 2.29 -8.04
C GLY A 194 4.64 3.29 -9.01
N GLN A 195 4.67 4.59 -8.74
CA GLN A 195 3.95 5.64 -9.47
C GLN A 195 4.55 5.91 -10.85
N ILE A 196 5.88 5.86 -10.96
CA ILE A 196 6.61 6.03 -12.24
C ILE A 196 6.37 4.81 -13.15
N ALA A 197 6.31 3.60 -12.56
CA ALA A 197 6.09 2.36 -13.29
C ALA A 197 4.67 2.24 -13.85
N TYR A 198 3.66 2.73 -13.12
CA TYR A 198 2.27 2.70 -13.57
C TYR A 198 2.05 3.59 -14.80
N GLU A 199 2.46 4.85 -14.74
CA GLU A 199 2.24 5.81 -15.84
C GLU A 199 2.94 5.39 -17.13
N ASP A 200 4.17 4.86 -17.02
CA ASP A 200 4.87 4.34 -18.18
C ASP A 200 4.14 3.11 -18.75
N ILE A 201 3.62 2.20 -17.92
CA ILE A 201 2.86 1.03 -18.39
C ILE A 201 1.54 1.45 -19.07
N ILE A 202 0.80 2.38 -18.49
CA ILE A 202 -0.44 2.89 -19.08
C ILE A 202 -0.15 3.57 -20.42
N ARG A 203 0.92 4.35 -20.52
CA ARG A 203 1.34 4.98 -21.78
C ARG A 203 1.71 3.95 -22.84
N GLU A 204 2.54 2.97 -22.49
CA GLU A 204 3.07 1.96 -23.42
C GLU A 204 2.03 0.92 -23.86
N THR A 205 0.95 0.78 -23.08
CA THR A 205 -0.18 -0.10 -23.41
C THR A 205 -1.41 0.65 -23.92
N GLU A 206 -1.33 1.97 -24.08
CA GLU A 206 -2.48 2.84 -24.40
C GLU A 206 -3.71 2.52 -23.54
N ASP A 207 -3.51 2.50 -22.22
CA ASP A 207 -4.54 2.15 -21.22
C ASP A 207 -5.07 0.71 -21.35
N PHE A 208 -4.15 -0.24 -21.55
CA PHE A 208 -4.47 -1.66 -21.78
C PHE A 208 -5.36 -1.89 -23.00
N ASP A 209 -5.05 -1.21 -24.10
CA ASP A 209 -5.70 -1.43 -25.39
C ASP A 209 -5.54 -2.89 -25.85
N ILE A 210 -6.60 -3.41 -26.49
CA ILE A 210 -6.69 -4.80 -26.94
C ILE A 210 -5.56 -5.18 -27.90
N LYS A 211 -4.98 -4.23 -28.65
CA LYS A 211 -3.85 -4.48 -29.56
C LYS A 211 -2.59 -4.99 -28.87
N TYR A 212 -2.46 -4.72 -27.57
CA TYR A 212 -1.35 -5.22 -26.75
C TYR A 212 -1.70 -6.52 -26.02
N CYS A 213 -2.95 -6.98 -26.09
CA CYS A 213 -3.39 -8.20 -25.42
C CYS A 213 -2.84 -9.43 -26.15
N ILE A 214 -2.11 -10.27 -25.41
CA ILE A 214 -1.48 -11.50 -25.90
C ILE A 214 -2.17 -12.77 -25.37
N GLY A 215 -3.17 -12.62 -24.52
CA GLY A 215 -3.96 -13.74 -24.01
C GLY A 215 -5.06 -13.28 -23.06
N VAL A 216 -6.19 -13.98 -23.08
CA VAL A 216 -7.34 -13.71 -22.19
C VAL A 216 -7.75 -15.03 -21.54
N GLY A 217 -7.75 -15.07 -20.21
CA GLY A 217 -8.33 -16.13 -19.39
C GLY A 217 -9.67 -15.71 -18.81
N GLY A 218 -10.27 -16.57 -17.98
CA GLY A 218 -11.60 -16.30 -17.41
C GLY A 218 -11.66 -15.15 -16.39
N TYR A 219 -10.53 -14.81 -15.78
CA TYR A 219 -10.43 -13.78 -14.72
C TYR A 219 -9.34 -12.74 -14.98
N GLU A 220 -8.62 -12.85 -16.10
CA GLU A 220 -7.38 -12.12 -16.33
C GLU A 220 -7.07 -11.99 -17.82
N SER A 221 -6.39 -10.90 -18.18
CA SER A 221 -5.84 -10.64 -19.50
C SER A 221 -4.35 -10.39 -19.37
N VAL A 222 -3.58 -10.96 -20.28
CA VAL A 222 -2.14 -10.74 -20.38
C VAL A 222 -1.86 -9.77 -21.53
N TYR A 223 -1.06 -8.75 -21.27
CA TYR A 223 -0.65 -7.75 -22.25
C TYR A 223 0.87 -7.74 -22.41
N ARG A 224 1.35 -7.37 -23.60
CA ARG A 224 2.76 -7.14 -23.87
C ARG A 224 3.05 -5.65 -23.83
N ALA A 225 4.04 -5.22 -23.05
CA ALA A 225 4.48 -3.83 -22.99
C ALA A 225 5.99 -3.70 -23.26
N LEU A 226 6.38 -2.64 -23.96
CA LEU A 226 7.77 -2.23 -24.13
C LEU A 226 8.05 -1.10 -23.14
N LEU A 227 8.89 -1.34 -22.14
CA LEU A 227 9.22 -0.31 -21.16
C LEU A 227 10.17 0.73 -21.78
N PRO A 228 10.23 1.97 -21.24
CA PRO A 228 11.14 3.02 -21.74
C PRO A 228 12.63 2.63 -21.74
N SER A 229 13.00 1.63 -20.94
CA SER A 229 14.34 1.03 -20.93
C SER A 229 14.66 0.14 -22.14
N GLY A 230 13.70 -0.10 -23.04
CA GLY A 230 13.79 -1.04 -24.16
C GLY A 230 13.48 -2.50 -23.77
N LYS A 231 13.11 -2.76 -22.51
CA LYS A 231 12.79 -4.11 -22.03
C LYS A 231 11.33 -4.47 -22.31
N VAL A 232 11.08 -5.65 -22.85
CA VAL A 232 9.72 -6.19 -23.05
C VAL A 232 9.27 -6.95 -21.80
N VAL A 233 8.02 -6.73 -21.37
CA VAL A 233 7.40 -7.39 -20.21
C VAL A 233 6.01 -7.92 -20.55
N ALA A 234 5.58 -8.94 -19.79
CA ALA A 234 4.21 -9.42 -19.80
C ALA A 234 3.46 -8.86 -18.59
N LEU A 235 2.28 -8.30 -18.82
CA LEU A 235 1.44 -7.67 -17.81
C LEU A 235 0.17 -8.49 -17.63
N LYS A 236 0.05 -9.17 -16.49
CA LYS A 236 -1.13 -9.96 -16.15
C LYS A 236 -2.12 -9.07 -15.38
N LYS A 237 -3.10 -8.51 -16.10
CA LYS A 237 -4.15 -7.64 -15.56
C LYS A 237 -5.38 -8.45 -15.21
N PHE A 238 -5.98 -8.20 -14.06
CA PHE A 238 -7.16 -8.92 -13.62
C PHE A 238 -8.46 -8.25 -14.06
N HIS A 239 -9.47 -9.06 -14.37
CA HIS A 239 -10.83 -8.60 -14.72
C HIS A 239 -11.60 -8.24 -13.44
N ASN A 240 -12.53 -7.28 -13.50
CA ASN A 240 -13.37 -6.86 -12.37
C ASN A 240 -12.61 -6.54 -11.08
N TRP A 241 -11.72 -5.54 -11.14
CA TRP A 241 -11.07 -5.01 -9.92
C TRP A 241 -12.07 -4.28 -8.98
N GLU A 242 -13.23 -3.86 -9.50
CA GLU A 242 -14.26 -3.15 -8.74
C GLU A 242 -15.21 -4.13 -8.02
N ARG A 243 -15.26 -3.99 -6.68
CA ARG A 243 -16.17 -4.59 -5.68
C ARG A 243 -15.82 -5.97 -5.11
N GLU A 244 -15.54 -5.96 -3.81
CA GLU A 244 -16.01 -6.93 -2.79
C GLU A 244 -15.86 -8.44 -3.09
N ASN A 245 -15.01 -8.84 -4.02
CA ASN A 245 -14.81 -10.24 -4.33
C ASN A 245 -13.59 -10.77 -3.58
N LEU A 246 -13.82 -11.30 -2.38
CA LEU A 246 -12.80 -11.94 -1.52
C LEU A 246 -11.92 -12.96 -2.28
N THR A 247 -12.45 -13.56 -3.35
CA THR A 247 -11.72 -14.52 -4.19
C THR A 247 -10.61 -13.85 -5.01
N PHE A 248 -10.82 -12.61 -5.48
CA PHE A 248 -9.86 -11.84 -6.26
C PHE A 248 -8.66 -11.40 -5.42
N GLU A 249 -8.91 -10.73 -4.28
CA GLU A 249 -7.83 -10.28 -3.39
C GLU A 249 -6.98 -11.46 -2.90
N ARG A 250 -7.64 -12.58 -2.61
CA ARG A 250 -6.95 -13.81 -2.23
C ARG A 250 -6.09 -14.34 -3.37
N SER A 251 -6.58 -14.38 -4.61
CA SER A 251 -5.82 -14.87 -5.77
C SER A 251 -4.62 -13.97 -6.07
N PHE A 252 -4.81 -12.65 -6.13
CA PHE A 252 -3.76 -11.68 -6.39
C PHE A 252 -2.66 -11.73 -5.32
N THR A 253 -3.06 -11.69 -4.05
CA THR A 253 -2.13 -11.72 -2.91
C THR A 253 -1.41 -13.06 -2.79
N THR A 254 -2.12 -14.17 -3.02
CA THR A 254 -1.51 -15.51 -3.00
C THR A 254 -0.46 -15.64 -4.11
N GLU A 255 -0.76 -15.19 -5.32
CA GLU A 255 0.18 -15.25 -6.45
C GLU A 255 1.45 -14.46 -6.14
N ILE A 256 1.32 -13.24 -5.60
CA ILE A 256 2.47 -12.43 -5.15
C ILE A 256 3.25 -13.14 -4.04
N GLN A 257 2.58 -13.62 -3.00
CA GLN A 257 3.23 -14.26 -1.85
C GLN A 257 3.98 -15.55 -2.25
N VAL A 258 3.41 -16.34 -3.16
CA VAL A 258 4.03 -17.58 -3.64
C VAL A 258 5.25 -17.23 -4.51
N LEU A 259 5.10 -16.34 -5.48
CA LEU A 259 6.15 -16.05 -6.45
C LEU A 259 7.31 -15.22 -5.87
N THR A 260 7.07 -14.46 -4.81
CA THR A 260 8.15 -13.79 -4.06
C THR A 260 8.95 -14.76 -3.20
N LYS A 261 8.33 -15.86 -2.73
CA LYS A 261 8.98 -16.89 -1.90
C LYS A 261 9.66 -17.98 -2.70
N ILE A 262 9.14 -18.35 -3.87
CA ILE A 262 9.70 -19.42 -4.69
C ILE A 262 10.78 -18.87 -5.62
N ARG A 263 11.96 -19.49 -5.59
CA ARG A 263 13.04 -19.24 -6.56
C ARG A 263 13.33 -20.54 -7.30
N HIS A 264 12.86 -20.66 -8.54
CA HIS A 264 13.08 -21.86 -9.34
C HIS A 264 13.35 -21.49 -10.81
N ARG A 265 14.26 -22.21 -11.46
CA ARG A 265 14.70 -21.94 -12.85
C ARG A 265 13.60 -22.08 -13.91
N ASN A 266 12.53 -22.82 -13.60
CA ASN A 266 11.40 -23.06 -14.51
C ASN A 266 10.16 -22.24 -14.16
N ILE A 267 10.27 -21.27 -13.25
CA ILE A 267 9.18 -20.36 -12.90
C ILE A 267 9.47 -19.00 -13.53
N VAL A 268 8.48 -18.44 -14.21
CA VAL A 268 8.59 -17.13 -14.85
C VAL A 268 8.89 -16.07 -13.79
N LYS A 269 9.91 -15.25 -14.05
CA LYS A 269 10.35 -14.27 -13.08
C LYS A 269 9.31 -13.15 -12.94
N LEU A 270 8.80 -12.98 -11.72
CA LEU A 270 8.01 -11.81 -11.33
C LEU A 270 8.97 -10.64 -11.09
N TYR A 271 8.80 -9.55 -11.84
CA TYR A 271 9.56 -8.32 -11.68
C TYR A 271 8.93 -7.38 -10.66
N GLY A 272 7.61 -7.42 -10.53
CA GLY A 272 6.86 -6.61 -9.58
C GLY A 272 5.37 -6.74 -9.80
N PHE A 273 4.62 -5.93 -9.07
CA PHE A 273 3.17 -5.85 -9.18
C PHE A 273 2.75 -4.39 -9.04
N CYS A 274 1.56 -4.08 -9.56
CA CYS A 274 0.92 -2.79 -9.38
C CYS A 274 -0.50 -3.02 -8.87
N CYS A 275 -0.86 -2.28 -7.83
CA CYS A 275 -2.23 -2.15 -7.36
C CYS A 275 -2.59 -0.67 -7.44
N HIS A 276 -3.42 -0.30 -8.42
CA HIS A 276 -3.88 1.06 -8.64
C HIS A 276 -5.41 1.11 -8.58
N THR A 277 -5.98 2.28 -8.27
CA THR A 277 -7.44 2.50 -8.21
C THR A 277 -8.21 2.30 -9.52
N ARG A 278 -7.54 1.85 -10.58
CA ARG A 278 -8.16 1.61 -11.90
C ARG A 278 -7.95 0.18 -12.37
N CYS A 279 -6.89 -0.47 -11.88
CA CYS A 279 -6.54 -1.83 -12.23
C CYS A 279 -5.45 -2.36 -11.29
N ALA A 280 -5.41 -3.68 -11.17
CA ALA A 280 -4.30 -4.40 -10.57
C ALA A 280 -3.68 -5.32 -11.63
N PHE A 281 -2.35 -5.38 -11.66
CA PHE A 281 -1.63 -6.24 -12.58
C PHE A 281 -0.27 -6.68 -12.03
N LEU A 282 0.19 -7.84 -12.50
CA LEU A 282 1.52 -8.37 -12.23
C LEU A 282 2.44 -8.15 -13.42
N VAL A 283 3.71 -7.83 -13.16
CA VAL A 283 4.73 -7.58 -14.19
C VAL A 283 5.69 -8.77 -14.23
N TYR A 284 5.62 -9.51 -15.32
CA TYR A 284 6.41 -10.71 -15.57
C TYR A 284 7.50 -10.48 -16.61
N GLU A 285 8.52 -11.32 -16.55
CA GLU A 285 9.37 -11.61 -17.68
C GLU A 285 8.54 -12.06 -18.89
N TYR A 286 8.73 -11.39 -20.02
CA TYR A 286 8.09 -11.77 -21.27
C TYR A 286 8.81 -12.99 -21.86
N LEU A 287 8.06 -14.04 -22.19
CA LEU A 287 8.58 -15.22 -22.86
C LEU A 287 8.27 -15.16 -24.35
N GLU A 288 9.32 -15.11 -25.18
CA GLU A 288 9.19 -14.88 -26.63
C GLU A 288 8.58 -16.07 -27.41
N LYS A 289 8.60 -17.28 -26.85
CA LYS A 289 8.12 -18.51 -27.51
C LYS A 289 6.60 -18.73 -27.42
N GLY A 290 5.84 -17.70 -27.03
CA GLY A 290 4.39 -17.77 -26.96
C GLY A 290 3.87 -18.63 -25.80
N SER A 291 2.60 -19.02 -25.86
CA SER A 291 1.96 -19.79 -24.80
C SER A 291 2.30 -21.28 -24.92
N LEU A 292 2.42 -21.95 -23.77
CA LEU A 292 2.61 -23.40 -23.72
C LEU A 292 1.47 -24.13 -24.46
N PHE A 293 0.25 -23.58 -24.44
CA PHE A 293 -0.88 -24.11 -25.19
C PHE A 293 -0.61 -24.17 -26.70
N VAL A 294 -0.04 -23.10 -27.28
CA VAL A 294 0.30 -23.08 -28.71
C VAL A 294 1.43 -24.04 -29.01
N VAL A 295 2.46 -24.07 -28.18
CA VAL A 295 3.63 -24.95 -28.35
C VAL A 295 3.27 -26.45 -28.22
N LEU A 296 2.27 -26.79 -27.40
CA LEU A 296 1.79 -28.16 -27.22
C LEU A 296 0.67 -28.57 -28.20
N ALA A 297 0.16 -27.62 -28.99
CA ALA A 297 -0.88 -27.87 -29.99
C ALA A 297 -0.30 -28.16 -31.40
N GLU A 298 1.02 -28.02 -31.58
CA GLU A 298 1.79 -28.46 -32.75
C GLU A 298 2.32 -29.89 -32.57
#